data_AF-A0AAD9FLQ6-F1
#
_entry.id   AF-A0AAD9FLQ6-F1
#
_cell.length_a   1.000
_cell.length_b   1.000
_cell.length_c   1.000
_cell.angle_alpha   90.00
_cell.angle_beta   90.00
_cell.angle_gamma   90.00
#
_symmetry.space_group_name_H-M   'P 1'
#
loop_
_entity.id
_entity.type
_entity.pdbx_description
1 polymer ?
#
loop_
_entity_poly.entity_id
_entity_poly.type
_entity_poly.pdbx_seq_one_letter_code
_entity_poly.pdbx_strand_id
1 'polypeptide(L)'
;MSLRDARIGVVDYKGEALLSSYVYVNPKNVVDYITRINGITPAHLASAPTFETIRPRILALLKDKILVGHAVYNDLAHIHHRHTYEDVRDTSLYYPLRAVLGIGREGEYPSLKRLYKEVFGTEIQVDTHDPVEDARASMRLFMHVREEFETALASYQDCVAGIPRSYEKWFW
;
A
#
# COMPACT_ATOMS: atom_id res chain seq x y z
N MET A 1 3.11 -1.09 -3.44
CA MET A 1 1.93 -1.97 -3.69
C MET A 1 0.75 -1.40 -2.95
N SER A 2 -0.47 -1.60 -3.45
CA SER A 2 -1.72 -1.35 -2.72
C SER A 2 -2.81 -2.35 -3.15
N LEU A 3 -3.61 -2.80 -2.19
CA LEU A 3 -4.80 -3.65 -2.37
C LEU A 3 -5.98 -2.97 -1.67
N ARG A 4 -7.04 -2.68 -2.43
CA ARG A 4 -8.29 -2.09 -1.91
C ARG A 4 -9.49 -2.66 -2.65
N ASP A 5 -10.58 -2.90 -1.92
CA ASP A 5 -11.91 -3.21 -2.46
C ASP A 5 -11.93 -4.30 -3.55
N ALA A 6 -11.15 -5.37 -3.39
CA ALA A 6 -11.00 -6.44 -4.41
C ALA A 6 -10.31 -5.99 -5.72
N ARG A 7 -9.51 -4.94 -5.69
CA ARG A 7 -8.57 -4.56 -6.76
C ARG A 7 -7.15 -4.46 -6.19
N ILE A 8 -6.16 -4.82 -7.00
CA ILE A 8 -4.75 -4.72 -6.64
C ILE A 8 -3.96 -3.91 -7.67
N GLY A 9 -3.04 -3.11 -7.17
CA GLY A 9 -2.04 -2.36 -7.93
C GLY A 9 -0.63 -2.64 -7.43
N VAL A 10 0.24 -3.12 -8.32
CA VAL A 10 1.69 -3.22 -8.11
C VAL A 10 2.37 -2.41 -9.20
N VAL A 11 3.30 -1.55 -8.79
CA VAL A 11 4.10 -0.74 -9.69
C VAL A 11 5.58 -0.94 -9.41
N ASP A 12 6.41 -0.68 -10.40
CA ASP A 12 7.86 -0.62 -10.22
C ASP A 12 8.30 0.73 -9.62
N TYR A 13 9.61 0.93 -9.47
CA TYR A 13 10.18 2.16 -8.91
C TYR A 13 9.99 3.40 -9.80
N LYS A 14 9.69 3.23 -11.09
CA LYS A 14 9.37 4.32 -12.03
C LYS A 14 7.88 4.65 -12.02
N GLY A 15 7.06 3.83 -11.36
CA GLY A 15 5.60 3.94 -11.34
C GLY A 15 4.92 3.23 -12.52
N GLU A 16 5.62 2.40 -13.28
CA GLU A 16 5.04 1.55 -14.32
C GLU A 16 4.25 0.40 -13.67
N ALA A 17 3.04 0.14 -14.15
CA ALA A 17 2.17 -0.88 -13.55
C ALA A 17 2.65 -2.29 -13.95
N LEU A 18 3.11 -3.06 -12.96
CA LEU A 18 3.48 -4.47 -13.11
C LEU A 18 2.28 -5.40 -12.97
N LEU A 19 1.30 -4.99 -12.16
CA LEU A 19 0.03 -5.68 -11.99
C LEU A 19 -1.09 -4.67 -11.70
N SER A 20 -2.16 -4.75 -12.47
CA SER A 20 -3.44 -4.09 -12.17
C SER A 20 -4.54 -5.11 -12.45
N SER A 21 -5.24 -5.55 -11.42
CA SER A 21 -6.30 -6.55 -11.59
C SER A 21 -7.40 -6.38 -10.56
N TYR A 22 -8.64 -6.63 -10.99
CA TYR A 22 -9.73 -6.98 -10.09
C TYR A 22 -9.56 -8.43 -9.60
N VAL A 23 -10.19 -8.75 -8.47
CA VAL A 23 -10.25 -10.08 -7.86
C VAL A 23 -11.70 -10.51 -7.84
N TYR A 24 -11.97 -11.74 -8.25
CA TYR A 24 -13.32 -12.29 -8.20
C TYR A 24 -13.86 -12.29 -6.77
N VAL A 25 -15.08 -11.80 -6.63
CA VAL A 25 -15.89 -11.92 -5.42
C VAL A 25 -17.25 -12.45 -5.84
N ASN A 26 -17.72 -13.49 -5.16
CA ASN A 26 -19.07 -14.00 -5.39
C ASN A 26 -20.07 -12.86 -5.09
N PRO A 27 -20.96 -12.47 -6.02
CA PRO A 27 -21.91 -11.39 -5.80
C PRO A 27 -22.79 -11.57 -4.55
N LYS A 28 -23.04 -12.81 -4.11
CA LYS A 28 -23.79 -13.10 -2.87
C LYS A 28 -23.07 -12.65 -1.60
N ASN A 29 -21.75 -12.47 -1.67
CA ASN A 29 -20.91 -12.04 -0.55
C ASN A 29 -20.66 -10.52 -0.60
N VAL A 30 -21.12 -9.82 -1.65
CA VAL A 30 -20.97 -8.37 -1.77
C VAL A 30 -22.15 -7.69 -1.06
N VAL A 31 -21.85 -6.97 0.02
CA VAL A 31 -22.85 -6.18 0.76
C VAL A 31 -23.17 -4.89 0.01
N ASP A 32 -22.13 -4.18 -0.45
CA ASP A 32 -22.23 -2.97 -1.27
C ASP A 32 -20.97 -2.88 -2.14
N TYR A 33 -21.12 -2.52 -3.41
CA TYR A 33 -20.01 -2.32 -4.34
C TYR A 33 -19.32 -0.96 -4.15
N ILE A 34 -19.99 0.00 -3.47
CA ILE A 34 -19.52 1.38 -3.23
C ILE A 34 -18.93 2.03 -4.50
N THR A 35 -19.55 1.75 -5.66
CA THR A 35 -19.05 2.11 -7.00
C THR A 35 -18.70 3.58 -7.15
N ARG A 36 -19.42 4.48 -6.48
CA ARG A 36 -19.15 5.93 -6.50
C ARG A 36 -17.77 6.29 -5.92
N ILE A 37 -17.22 5.44 -5.04
CA ILE A 37 -15.95 5.65 -4.33
C ILE A 37 -14.80 4.94 -5.04
N ASN A 38 -14.99 3.72 -5.55
CA ASN A 38 -13.90 2.88 -6.08
C ASN A 38 -14.04 2.52 -7.57
N GLY A 39 -15.12 2.94 -8.23
CA GLY A 39 -15.37 2.64 -9.64
C GLY A 39 -15.67 1.16 -9.95
N ILE A 40 -15.89 0.32 -8.93
CA ILE A 40 -16.11 -1.11 -9.11
C ILE A 40 -17.57 -1.38 -9.48
N THR A 41 -17.75 -2.10 -10.58
CA THR A 41 -19.06 -2.58 -11.02
C THR A 41 -19.18 -4.09 -10.81
N PRO A 42 -20.39 -4.65 -10.73
CA PRO A 42 -20.58 -6.10 -10.66
C PRO A 42 -19.90 -6.85 -11.83
N ALA A 43 -19.88 -6.26 -13.03
CA ALA A 43 -19.23 -6.84 -14.19
C ALA A 43 -17.70 -6.96 -14.03
N HIS A 44 -17.07 -5.99 -13.35
CA HIS A 44 -15.64 -6.05 -13.05
C HIS A 44 -15.30 -7.27 -12.18
N LEU A 45 -16.10 -7.55 -11.14
CA LEU A 45 -15.81 -8.66 -10.22
C LEU A 45 -16.22 -10.02 -10.80
N ALA A 46 -17.32 -10.09 -11.56
CA ALA A 46 -17.81 -11.35 -12.11
C ALA A 46 -16.86 -11.98 -13.15
N SER A 47 -16.12 -11.14 -13.89
CA SER A 47 -15.15 -11.57 -14.91
C SER A 47 -13.70 -11.59 -14.42
N ALA A 48 -13.46 -11.18 -13.18
CA ALA A 48 -12.13 -11.13 -12.61
C ALA A 48 -11.57 -12.55 -12.35
N PRO A 49 -10.24 -12.71 -12.39
CA PRO A 49 -9.60 -13.94 -11.92
C PRO A 49 -9.77 -14.10 -10.39
N THR A 50 -9.75 -15.34 -9.92
CA THR A 50 -9.88 -15.62 -8.49
C THR A 50 -8.64 -15.19 -7.71
N PHE A 51 -8.80 -15.04 -6.39
CA PHE A 51 -7.69 -14.71 -5.51
C PHE A 51 -6.59 -15.78 -5.55
N GLU A 52 -6.95 -17.07 -5.64
CA GLU A 52 -6.01 -18.19 -5.78
C GLU A 52 -5.19 -18.09 -7.06
N THR A 53 -5.75 -17.49 -8.11
CA THR A 53 -5.08 -17.28 -9.40
C THR A 53 -4.14 -16.07 -9.36
N ILE A 54 -4.58 -14.97 -8.74
CA ILE A 54 -3.78 -13.73 -8.66
C ILE A 54 -2.65 -13.86 -7.65
N ARG A 55 -2.91 -14.45 -6.46
CA ARG A 55 -1.98 -14.44 -5.33
C ARG A 55 -0.57 -14.92 -5.71
N PRO A 56 -0.37 -16.04 -6.41
CA PRO A 56 0.95 -16.48 -6.84
C PRO A 56 1.70 -15.44 -7.69
N ARG A 57 1.00 -14.68 -8.54
CA ARG A 57 1.59 -13.61 -9.36
C ARG A 57 2.06 -12.45 -8.49
N ILE A 58 1.29 -12.09 -7.47
CA ILE A 58 1.70 -11.07 -6.48
C ILE A 58 2.97 -11.54 -5.77
N LEU A 59 2.96 -12.76 -5.22
CA LEU A 59 4.10 -13.29 -4.48
C LEU A 59 5.37 -13.37 -5.32
N ALA A 60 5.24 -13.72 -6.61
CA ALA A 60 6.36 -13.73 -7.55
C ALA A 60 6.95 -12.32 -7.76
N LEU A 61 6.10 -11.28 -7.78
CA LEU A 61 6.55 -9.89 -7.89
C LEU A 61 7.21 -9.37 -6.61
N LEU A 62 6.81 -9.86 -5.44
CA LEU A 62 7.35 -9.44 -4.15
C LEU A 62 8.63 -10.19 -3.74
N LYS A 63 8.87 -11.36 -4.33
CA LYS A 63 10.00 -12.22 -3.95
C LYS A 63 11.34 -11.52 -4.19
N ASP A 64 12.18 -11.48 -3.14
CA ASP A 64 13.53 -10.89 -3.16
C ASP A 64 13.50 -9.44 -3.66
N LYS A 65 12.51 -8.67 -3.17
CA LYS A 65 12.33 -7.25 -3.46
C LYS A 65 12.11 -6.45 -2.18
N ILE A 66 12.48 -5.18 -2.27
CA ILE A 66 12.07 -4.15 -1.33
C ILE A 66 10.61 -3.79 -1.61
N LEU A 67 9.75 -3.89 -0.59
CA LEU A 67 8.35 -3.53 -0.67
C LEU A 67 8.12 -2.10 -0.19
N VAL A 68 7.77 -1.22 -1.12
CA VAL A 68 7.35 0.16 -0.83
C VAL A 68 5.83 0.27 -0.82
N GLY A 69 5.26 0.97 0.16
CA GLY A 69 3.84 1.29 0.18
C GLY A 69 3.43 2.19 1.35
N HIS A 70 2.15 2.14 1.70
CA HIS A 70 1.55 2.96 2.75
C HIS A 70 0.57 2.12 3.56
N ALA A 71 0.90 1.87 4.82
CA ALA A 71 0.22 0.91 5.69
C ALA A 71 0.15 -0.52 5.09
N VAL A 72 1.29 -1.00 4.55
CA VAL A 72 1.38 -2.26 3.77
C VAL A 72 1.09 -3.51 4.58
N TYR A 73 1.13 -3.41 5.91
CA TYR A 73 0.71 -4.48 6.81
C TYR A 73 -0.73 -4.92 6.54
N ASN A 74 -1.61 -4.01 6.11
CA ASN A 74 -2.97 -4.36 5.70
C ASN A 74 -2.94 -5.23 4.43
N ASP A 75 -2.16 -4.84 3.42
CA ASP A 75 -2.05 -5.58 2.17
C ASP A 75 -1.45 -6.97 2.38
N LEU A 76 -0.34 -7.05 3.13
CA LEU A 76 0.34 -8.30 3.49
C LEU A 76 -0.59 -9.27 4.21
N ALA A 77 -1.42 -8.77 5.12
CA ALA A 77 -2.43 -9.56 5.80
C ALA A 77 -3.47 -10.14 4.84
N HIS A 78 -3.98 -9.32 3.92
CA HIS A 78 -4.94 -9.75 2.90
C HIS A 78 -4.36 -10.82 1.97
N ILE A 79 -3.10 -10.66 1.54
CA ILE A 79 -2.46 -11.63 0.64
C ILE A 79 -1.86 -12.84 1.37
N HIS A 80 -1.99 -12.91 2.69
CA HIS A 80 -1.39 -13.92 3.55
C HIS A 80 0.10 -14.13 3.22
N HIS A 81 0.85 -13.03 3.17
CA HIS A 81 2.28 -13.03 2.89
C HIS A 81 3.02 -12.41 4.05
N ARG A 82 4.18 -12.98 4.36
CA ARG A 82 5.11 -12.40 5.31
C ARG A 82 6.29 -11.82 4.57
N HIS A 83 6.69 -10.61 4.93
CA HIS A 83 7.81 -9.90 4.31
C HIS A 83 8.85 -9.53 5.36
N THR A 84 10.13 -9.57 5.02
CA THR A 84 11.22 -9.18 5.93
C THR A 84 11.05 -7.73 6.35
N TYR A 85 11.15 -7.44 7.65
CA TYR A 85 10.93 -6.09 8.16
C TYR A 85 11.87 -5.06 7.50
N GLU A 86 13.14 -5.41 7.37
CA GLU A 86 14.18 -4.57 6.75
C GLU A 86 13.96 -4.34 5.24
N ASP A 87 13.14 -5.18 4.60
CA ASP A 87 12.78 -5.05 3.19
C ASP A 87 11.53 -4.19 2.97
N VAL A 88 10.87 -3.69 4.03
CA VAL A 88 9.68 -2.83 3.92
C VAL A 88 10.00 -1.35 4.09
N ARG A 89 9.54 -0.54 3.13
CA ARG A 89 9.56 0.93 3.17
C ARG A 89 8.13 1.44 3.27
N ASP A 90 7.60 1.47 4.49
CA ASP A 90 6.24 1.93 4.74
C ASP A 90 6.20 3.44 5.04
N THR A 91 5.65 4.19 4.09
CA THR A 91 5.53 5.65 4.19
C THR A 91 4.58 6.12 5.29
N SER A 92 3.66 5.27 5.79
CA SER A 92 2.80 5.63 6.93
C SER A 92 3.50 5.47 8.28
N LEU A 93 4.54 4.64 8.35
CA LEU A 93 5.29 4.37 9.58
C LEU A 93 6.47 5.35 9.76
N TYR A 94 7.02 5.92 8.69
CA TYR A 94 8.20 6.78 8.74
C TYR A 94 7.97 8.08 9.52
N TYR A 95 8.64 8.26 10.66
CA TYR A 95 8.42 9.41 11.56
C TYR A 95 8.59 10.77 10.86
N PRO A 96 9.61 11.02 10.02
CA PRO A 96 9.75 12.31 9.36
C PRO A 96 8.57 12.66 8.45
N LEU A 97 7.99 11.69 7.73
CA LEU A 97 6.77 11.92 6.94
C LEU A 97 5.55 12.19 7.83
N ARG A 98 5.42 11.49 8.96
CA ARG A 98 4.35 11.72 9.95
C ARG A 98 4.45 13.13 10.56
N ALA A 99 5.67 13.59 10.83
CA ALA A 99 5.95 14.90 11.41
C ALA A 99 5.50 16.08 10.51
N VAL A 100 5.51 15.90 9.18
CA VAL A 100 4.97 16.89 8.23
C VAL A 100 3.51 17.24 8.56
N LEU A 101 2.74 16.26 9.07
CA LEU A 101 1.34 16.44 9.47
C LEU A 101 1.14 16.70 10.96
N GLY A 102 2.22 16.89 11.71
CA GLY A 102 2.18 17.03 13.17
C GLY A 102 1.82 15.74 13.91
N ILE A 103 1.95 14.58 13.26
CA ILE A 103 1.62 13.27 13.85
C ILE A 103 2.88 12.70 14.49
N GLY A 104 2.93 12.66 15.82
CA GLY A 104 4.04 12.07 16.59
C GLY A 104 3.63 10.95 17.54
N ARG A 105 2.32 10.74 17.74
CA ARG A 105 1.81 9.77 18.72
C ARG A 105 1.83 8.35 18.14
N GLU A 106 2.36 7.40 18.89
CA GLU A 106 2.36 6.00 18.45
C GLU A 106 0.95 5.42 18.30
N GLY A 107 0.76 4.64 17.22
CA GLY A 107 -0.55 4.12 16.80
C GLY A 107 -1.40 5.10 15.99
N GLU A 108 -0.96 6.35 15.79
CA GLU A 108 -1.60 7.31 14.88
C GLU A 108 -0.83 7.39 13.56
N TYR A 109 -1.52 7.11 12.45
CA TYR A 109 -0.91 7.05 11.13
C TYR A 109 -1.63 8.01 10.17
N PRO A 110 -0.90 8.73 9.31
CA PRO A 110 -1.51 9.60 8.31
C PRO A 110 -2.27 8.77 7.27
N SER A 111 -3.27 9.37 6.64
CA SER A 111 -3.82 8.82 5.40
C SER A 111 -2.92 9.21 4.22
N LEU A 112 -2.80 8.30 3.24
CA LEU A 112 -2.01 8.54 2.03
C LEU A 112 -2.41 9.85 1.33
N LYS A 113 -3.72 10.09 1.15
CA LYS A 113 -4.25 11.31 0.52
C LYS A 113 -3.82 12.58 1.25
N ARG A 114 -3.93 12.61 2.58
CA ARG A 114 -3.56 13.78 3.39
C ARG A 114 -2.06 14.02 3.36
N LEU A 115 -1.26 12.97 3.52
CA LEU A 115 0.21 13.06 3.48
C LEU A 115 0.70 13.51 2.11
N TYR A 116 0.19 12.90 1.03
CA TYR A 116 0.58 13.24 -0.33
C TYR A 116 0.24 14.70 -0.68
N LYS A 117 -0.95 15.17 -0.27
CA LYS A 117 -1.35 16.57 -0.45
C LYS A 117 -0.43 17.54 0.28
N GLU A 118 -0.07 17.24 1.52
CA GLU A 118 0.81 18.12 2.31
C GLU A 118 2.22 18.18 1.73
N VAL A 119 2.77 17.03 1.32
CA VAL A 119 4.15 16.95 0.79
C VAL A 119 4.27 17.55 -0.62
N PHE A 120 3.29 17.33 -1.50
CA PHE A 120 3.41 17.70 -2.92
C PHE A 120 2.46 18.82 -3.36
N GLY A 121 1.54 19.28 -2.51
CA GLY A 121 0.55 20.32 -2.86
C GLY A 121 -0.52 19.86 -3.86
N THR A 122 -0.58 18.58 -4.21
CA THR A 122 -1.51 18.00 -5.20
C THR A 122 -2.36 16.91 -4.59
N GLU A 123 -3.60 16.76 -5.05
CA GLU A 123 -4.50 15.69 -4.58
C GLU A 123 -4.39 14.42 -5.45
N ILE A 124 -4.64 13.28 -4.82
CA ILE A 124 -4.85 11.96 -5.42
C ILE A 124 -6.22 11.44 -4.99
N GLN A 125 -6.72 10.36 -5.60
CA GLN A 125 -8.03 9.80 -5.26
C GLN A 125 -9.13 10.87 -5.35
N VAL A 126 -9.12 11.66 -6.43
CA VAL A 126 -10.06 12.78 -6.62
C VAL A 126 -11.45 12.25 -6.95
N ASP A 127 -11.54 11.36 -7.94
CA ASP A 127 -12.81 10.79 -8.40
C ASP A 127 -13.08 9.40 -7.82
N THR A 128 -12.13 8.48 -8.00
CA THR A 128 -12.22 7.11 -7.51
C THR A 128 -10.91 6.65 -6.92
N HIS A 129 -10.96 5.72 -5.96
CA HIS A 129 -9.77 5.08 -5.42
C HIS A 129 -9.22 4.06 -6.42
N ASP A 130 -8.04 4.33 -6.96
CA ASP A 130 -7.29 3.38 -7.80
C ASP A 130 -6.05 2.86 -7.04
N PRO A 131 -5.95 1.55 -6.75
CA PRO A 131 -4.76 0.96 -6.13
C PRO A 131 -3.45 1.21 -6.90
N VAL A 132 -3.50 1.42 -8.22
CA VAL A 132 -2.32 1.79 -9.02
C VAL A 132 -1.90 3.23 -8.75
N GLU A 133 -2.86 4.15 -8.64
CA GLU A 133 -2.59 5.53 -8.21
C GLU A 133 -2.00 5.56 -6.80
N ASP A 134 -2.59 4.81 -5.87
CA ASP A 134 -2.10 4.69 -4.49
C ASP A 134 -0.67 4.13 -4.43
N ALA A 135 -0.39 3.09 -5.22
CA ALA A 135 0.94 2.50 -5.29
C ALA A 135 1.97 3.49 -5.86
N ARG A 136 1.60 4.29 -6.87
CA ARG A 136 2.44 5.36 -7.42
C ARG A 136 2.66 6.49 -6.41
N ALA A 137 1.62 6.92 -5.73
CA ALA A 137 1.71 7.96 -4.71
C ALA A 137 2.62 7.55 -3.55
N SER A 138 2.48 6.32 -3.08
CA SER A 138 3.34 5.74 -2.04
C SER A 138 4.80 5.64 -2.51
N MET A 139 5.03 5.18 -3.74
CA MET A 139 6.36 5.13 -4.35
C MET A 139 6.97 6.53 -4.44
N ARG A 140 6.20 7.52 -4.89
CA ARG A 140 6.66 8.91 -5.01
C ARG A 140 7.00 9.52 -3.65
N LEU A 141 6.20 9.28 -2.62
CA LEU A 141 6.49 9.70 -1.24
C LEU A 141 7.81 9.10 -0.76
N PHE A 142 8.02 7.79 -0.94
CA PHE A 142 9.27 7.14 -0.58
C PHE A 142 10.46 7.73 -1.36
N MET A 143 10.34 7.88 -2.68
CA MET A 143 11.40 8.43 -3.52
C MET A 143 11.78 9.87 -3.12
N HIS A 144 10.84 10.64 -2.57
CA HIS A 144 11.09 11.99 -2.06
C HIS A 144 11.97 11.99 -0.79
N VAL A 145 11.90 10.94 0.04
CA VAL A 145 12.64 10.82 1.31
C VAL A 145 13.66 9.68 1.30
N ARG A 146 13.98 9.14 0.12
CA ARG A 146 14.71 7.87 -0.01
C ARG A 146 16.10 7.94 0.61
N GLU A 147 16.82 9.04 0.38
CA GLU A 147 18.19 9.19 0.86
C GLU A 147 18.24 9.20 2.39
N GLU A 148 17.37 9.99 3.02
CA GLU A 148 17.25 10.09 4.46
C GLU A 148 16.77 8.77 5.07
N PHE A 149 15.77 8.13 4.45
CA PHE A 149 15.22 6.86 4.90
C PHE A 149 16.27 5.75 4.89
N GLU A 150 16.96 5.54 3.76
CA GLU A 150 17.95 4.46 3.65
C GLU A 150 19.19 4.75 4.51
N THR A 151 19.58 6.02 4.70
CA THR A 151 20.67 6.40 5.61
C THR A 151 20.31 6.12 7.06
N ALA A 152 19.08 6.44 7.48
CA ALA A 152 18.59 6.18 8.82
C ALA A 152 18.53 4.67 9.10
N LEU A 153 18.01 3.88 8.16
CA LEU A 153 18.01 2.42 8.24
C LEU A 153 19.43 1.84 8.36
N ALA A 154 20.35 2.26 7.48
CA ALA A 154 21.73 1.76 7.49
C ALA A 154 22.49 2.12 8.77
N SER A 155 22.07 3.19 9.45
CA SER A 155 22.64 3.66 10.71
C SER A 155 21.91 3.13 11.94
N TYR A 156 20.94 2.23 11.77
CA TYR A 156 20.08 1.67 12.83
C TYR A 156 19.37 2.75 13.67
N GLN A 157 19.00 3.87 13.04
CA GLN A 157 18.21 4.91 13.68
C GLN A 157 16.76 4.47 13.82
N ASP A 158 16.13 4.81 14.94
CA ASP A 158 14.70 4.63 15.14
C ASP A 158 13.93 5.68 14.33
N CYS A 159 13.69 5.38 13.06
CA CYS A 159 13.07 6.29 12.10
C CYS A 159 11.66 5.87 11.65
N VAL A 160 11.17 4.73 12.13
CA VAL A 160 9.86 4.16 11.77
C VAL A 160 9.09 3.75 13.01
N ALA A 161 7.78 3.98 12.96
CA ALA A 161 6.84 3.51 13.97
C ALA A 161 6.81 1.98 14.06
N GLY A 162 6.41 1.48 15.21
CA GLY A 162 6.06 0.08 15.40
C GLY A 162 4.89 -0.33 14.52
N ILE A 163 4.97 -1.55 13.99
CA ILE A 163 3.85 -2.19 13.30
C ILE A 163 2.73 -2.42 14.34
N PRO A 164 1.46 -2.16 14.01
CA PRO A 164 0.38 -2.45 14.95
C PRO A 164 0.38 -3.94 15.33
N ARG A 165 0.26 -4.23 16.63
CA ARG A 165 0.45 -5.58 17.21
C ARG A 165 -0.33 -6.70 16.51
N SER A 166 -1.52 -6.41 15.99
CA SER A 166 -2.34 -7.40 15.25
C SER A 166 -1.72 -7.86 13.92
N TYR A 167 -0.74 -7.12 13.42
CA TYR A 167 -0.09 -7.35 12.13
C TYR A 167 1.36 -7.82 12.22
N GLU A 168 1.99 -7.84 13.40
CA GLU A 168 3.39 -8.27 13.59
C GLU A 168 3.68 -9.64 12.95
N LYS A 169 2.72 -10.57 12.98
CA LYS A 169 2.85 -11.90 12.36
C LYS A 169 3.10 -11.89 10.84
N TRP A 170 2.85 -10.77 10.17
CA TRP A 170 3.07 -10.58 8.73
C TRP A 170 4.48 -10.07 8.40
N PHE A 171 5.32 -9.91 9.40
CA PHE A 171 6.71 -9.50 9.24
C PHE A 171 7.62 -10.59 9.81
N TRP A 172 8.79 -10.75 9.21
CA TRP A 172 9.87 -11.57 9.76
C TRP A 172 10.96 -10.65 10.29
#